data_AF-A0A813H2M8-F1
#
_entry.id   AF-A0A813H2M8-F1
#
_cell.length_a   1.000
_cell.length_b   1.000
_cell.length_c   1.000
_cell.angle_alpha   90.00
_cell.angle_beta   90.00
_cell.angle_gamma   90.00
#
_symmetry.space_group_name_H-M   'P 1'
#
loop_
_entity.id
_entity.type
_entity.pdbx_description
1 polymer ?
#
loop_
_entity_poly.entity_id
_entity_poly.type
_entity_poly.pdbx_seq_one_letter_code
_entity_poly.pdbx_strand_id
1 'polypeptide(L)'
;FGQTGREGELQGLQSLVAKLQANTASLAAAERDARSVQPPVCEPEVVAGPRSVRELRFGGFERLLAVDVEPLKGEVDPPRILISVPTSEMPLAVRDPFEASDCCRLANHLLTLLANQAEHLPQSALARFSLIARLMTQLLPMPLPVHHPHKAARCFWMQEMKQETKADLMRHLYLIARHFAAVCFTLRASRETDGARVVVSAAIAAVM
;
A
#
# COMPACT_ATOMS: atom_id res chain seq x y z
N PHE A 1 2.82 59.39 13.21
CA PHE A 1 2.02 58.43 14.00
C PHE A 1 1.90 57.08 13.28
N GLY A 2 2.96 56.26 13.23
CA GLY A 2 2.87 54.98 12.50
C GLY A 2 4.02 53.98 12.64
N GLN A 3 5.05 54.25 13.43
CA GLN A 3 6.19 53.33 13.59
C GLN A 3 6.05 52.36 14.78
N THR A 4 5.33 52.75 15.83
CA THR A 4 5.19 51.93 17.06
C THR A 4 4.23 50.73 16.90
N GLY A 5 3.30 50.77 15.95
CA GLY A 5 2.35 49.66 15.72
C GLY A 5 2.97 48.45 15.02
N ARG A 6 3.92 48.67 14.09
CA ARG A 6 4.56 47.60 13.32
C ARG A 6 5.55 46.78 14.14
N GLU A 7 6.20 47.40 15.12
CA GLU A 7 7.13 46.70 16.02
C GLU A 7 6.40 45.73 16.95
N GLY A 8 5.20 46.09 17.42
CA GLY A 8 4.34 45.20 18.22
C GLY A 8 3.84 43.99 17.42
N GLU A 9 3.47 44.18 16.16
CA GLU A 9 3.06 43.08 15.27
C GLU A 9 4.23 42.13 14.95
N LEU A 10 5.43 42.68 14.74
CA LEU A 10 6.66 41.88 14.53
C LEU A 10 7.02 41.05 15.76
N GLN A 11 6.91 41.62 16.97
CA GLN A 11 7.12 40.88 18.21
C GLN A 11 6.06 39.80 18.43
N GLY A 12 4.81 40.09 18.08
CA GLY A 12 3.72 39.11 18.11
C GLY A 12 4.00 37.92 17.21
N LEU A 13 4.39 38.16 15.96
CA LEU A 13 4.73 37.12 14.99
C LEU A 13 5.96 36.31 15.42
N GLN A 14 7.00 36.94 15.96
CA GLN A 14 8.17 36.24 16.48
C GLN A 14 7.81 35.29 17.64
N SER A 15 6.93 35.73 18.55
CA SER A 15 6.47 34.88 19.66
C SER A 15 5.66 33.67 19.17
N LEU A 16 4.93 33.83 18.07
CA LEU A 16 4.09 32.78 17.48
C LEU A 16 4.95 31.75 16.74
N VAL A 17 5.97 32.20 16.02
CA VAL A 17 6.98 31.32 15.39
C VAL A 17 7.74 30.53 16.45
N ALA A 18 8.16 31.16 17.56
CA ALA A 18 8.84 30.47 18.64
C ALA A 18 7.97 29.37 19.29
N LYS A 19 6.67 29.64 19.49
CA LYS A 19 5.71 28.64 20.01
C LYS A 19 5.50 27.49 19.03
N LEU A 20 5.39 27.78 17.74
CA LEU A 20 5.26 26.73 16.71
C LEU A 20 6.50 25.85 16.65
N GLN A 21 7.70 26.44 16.73
CA GLN A 21 8.96 25.71 16.74
C GLN A 21 9.07 24.79 17.97
N ALA A 22 8.68 25.27 19.16
CA ALA A 22 8.65 24.46 20.37
C ALA A 22 7.67 23.27 20.26
N ASN A 23 6.48 23.49 19.69
CA ASN A 23 5.49 22.43 19.48
C ASN A 23 5.93 21.42 18.41
N THR A 24 6.62 21.85 17.35
CA THR A 24 7.18 20.91 16.36
C THR A 24 8.32 20.07 16.94
N ALA A 25 9.13 20.64 17.85
CA ALA A 25 10.21 19.92 18.50
C ALA A 25 9.70 18.86 19.49
N SER A 26 8.64 19.17 20.25
CA SER A 26 8.01 18.21 21.16
C SER A 26 7.32 17.06 20.43
N LEU A 27 6.67 17.34 19.29
CA LEU A 27 6.09 16.30 18.43
C LEU A 27 7.17 15.41 17.79
N ALA A 28 8.29 15.98 17.35
CA ALA A 28 9.41 15.22 16.80
C ALA A 28 10.13 14.35 17.86
N ALA A 29 10.17 14.78 19.12
CA ALA A 29 10.68 13.98 20.23
C ALA A 29 9.74 12.80 20.55
N ALA A 30 8.43 13.04 20.62
CA ALA A 30 7.43 11.99 20.83
C ALA A 30 7.42 10.95 19.70
N GLU A 31 7.68 11.37 18.46
CA GLU A 31 7.77 10.45 17.31
C GLU A 31 9.03 9.57 17.33
N ARG A 32 10.12 10.01 17.98
CA ARG A 32 11.33 9.19 18.18
C ARG A 32 11.14 8.12 19.25
N ASP A 33 10.46 8.44 20.34
CA ASP A 33 10.16 7.47 21.40
C ASP A 33 9.18 6.38 20.94
N ALA A 34 8.29 6.71 19.98
CA ALA A 34 7.40 5.74 19.36
C ALA A 34 8.10 4.75 18.40
N ARG A 35 9.33 5.05 17.95
CA ARG A 35 10.06 4.24 16.94
C ARG A 35 11.02 3.20 17.53
N SER A 36 11.21 3.13 18.85
CA SER A 36 12.21 2.22 19.46
C SER A 36 11.69 1.18 20.46
N VAL A 37 10.39 0.93 20.54
CA VAL A 37 9.90 -0.23 21.31
C VAL A 37 9.89 -1.46 20.40
N GLN A 38 11.08 -2.01 20.11
CA GLN A 38 11.12 -3.43 19.77
C GLN A 38 10.80 -4.21 21.06
N PRO A 39 9.86 -5.17 21.04
CA PRO A 39 9.69 -6.05 22.18
C PRO A 39 11.02 -6.80 22.41
N PRO A 40 11.44 -7.01 23.67
CA PRO A 40 12.62 -7.80 23.95
C PRO A 40 12.47 -9.19 23.33
N VAL A 41 13.58 -9.73 22.81
CA VAL A 41 13.63 -11.09 22.26
C VAL A 41 13.21 -12.06 23.36
N CYS A 42 12.12 -12.79 23.17
CA CYS A 42 11.79 -13.93 24.02
C CYS A 42 12.93 -14.95 23.89
N GLU A 43 13.74 -15.07 24.93
CA GLU A 43 14.64 -16.21 25.06
C GLU A 43 13.80 -17.51 25.07
N PRO A 44 14.28 -18.58 24.43
CA PRO A 44 13.51 -19.82 24.32
C PRO A 44 13.19 -20.35 25.72
N GLU A 45 11.93 -20.76 25.92
CA GLU A 45 11.46 -21.40 27.14
C GLU A 45 12.43 -22.49 27.58
N VAL A 46 13.08 -22.26 28.72
CA VAL A 46 13.68 -23.34 29.48
C VAL A 46 12.53 -24.28 29.83
N VAL A 47 12.49 -25.44 29.18
CA VAL A 47 11.57 -26.54 29.49
C VAL A 47 11.81 -26.95 30.93
N ALA A 48 11.09 -26.28 31.85
CA ALA A 48 11.07 -26.64 33.25
C ALA A 48 10.17 -27.87 33.37
N GLY A 49 10.78 -29.01 33.71
CA GLY A 49 10.03 -30.18 34.17
C GLY A 49 9.13 -29.86 35.37
N PRO A 50 8.34 -30.82 35.87
CA PRO A 50 7.33 -30.59 36.90
C PRO A 50 8.00 -30.38 38.26
N ARG A 51 8.63 -29.22 38.47
CA ARG A 51 8.95 -28.70 39.79
C ARG A 51 7.78 -27.84 40.21
N SER A 52 7.12 -28.28 41.27
CA SER A 52 6.00 -27.58 41.88
C SER A 52 6.40 -26.14 42.19
N VAL A 53 5.64 -25.19 41.66
CA VAL A 53 5.78 -23.72 41.85
C VAL A 53 5.78 -23.29 43.34
N ARG A 54 5.60 -24.22 44.27
CA ARG A 54 5.54 -23.99 45.72
C ARG A 54 6.89 -23.73 46.41
N GLU A 55 8.02 -23.93 45.73
CA GLU A 55 9.35 -23.79 46.35
C GLU A 55 10.06 -22.46 46.09
N LEU A 56 9.59 -21.63 45.16
CA LEU A 56 10.14 -20.29 44.94
C LEU A 56 9.40 -19.25 45.79
N ARG A 57 9.55 -19.35 47.11
CA ARG A 57 8.94 -18.41 48.06
C ARG A 57 9.79 -17.16 48.24
N PHE A 58 9.62 -16.19 47.34
CA PHE A 58 9.96 -14.80 47.65
C PHE A 58 8.85 -14.25 48.57
N GLY A 59 9.15 -14.10 49.86
CA GLY A 59 8.19 -13.56 50.84
C GLY A 59 7.66 -12.19 50.41
N GLY A 60 6.33 -12.04 50.41
CA GLY A 60 5.65 -10.80 50.00
C GLY A 60 5.09 -10.79 48.57
N PHE A 61 5.54 -11.70 47.69
CA PHE A 61 5.02 -11.83 46.31
C PHE A 61 3.83 -12.79 46.18
N GLU A 62 3.45 -13.48 47.27
CA GLU A 62 2.32 -14.42 47.29
C GLU A 62 0.99 -13.78 46.90
N ARG A 63 0.80 -12.47 47.18
CA ARG A 63 -0.38 -11.71 46.74
C ARG A 63 -0.43 -11.47 45.24
N LEU A 64 0.72 -11.41 44.56
CA LEU A 64 0.81 -11.18 43.12
C LEU A 64 0.60 -12.49 42.34
N LEU A 65 0.98 -13.63 42.93
CA LEU A 65 0.76 -14.96 42.35
C LEU A 65 -0.69 -15.47 42.51
N ALA A 66 -1.47 -14.87 43.42
CA ALA A 66 -2.86 -15.24 43.67
C ALA A 66 -3.86 -14.53 42.73
N VAL A 67 -3.41 -13.53 41.96
CA VAL A 67 -4.27 -12.79 41.03
C VAL A 67 -4.14 -13.42 39.66
N ASP A 68 -5.25 -13.94 39.14
CA ASP A 68 -5.34 -14.42 37.77
C ASP A 68 -5.13 -13.24 36.81
N VAL A 69 -4.01 -13.27 36.09
CA VAL A 69 -3.58 -12.24 35.13
C VAL A 69 -4.04 -12.55 33.71
N GLU A 70 -4.60 -13.73 33.43
CA GLU A 70 -5.19 -14.06 32.13
C GLU A 70 -6.33 -13.11 31.70
N PRO A 71 -7.24 -12.64 32.58
CA PRO A 71 -8.23 -11.64 32.19
C PRO A 71 -7.64 -10.23 31.95
N LEU A 72 -6.37 -9.99 32.32
CA LEU A 72 -5.64 -8.74 32.02
C LEU A 72 -4.87 -8.81 30.69
N LYS A 73 -4.85 -9.99 30.05
CA LYS A 73 -4.37 -10.17 28.69
C LYS A 73 -5.43 -9.57 27.77
N GLY A 74 -5.36 -8.25 27.57
CA GLY A 74 -6.16 -7.56 26.57
C GLY A 74 -6.01 -8.22 25.19
N GLU A 75 -6.87 -7.87 24.25
CA GLU A 75 -6.78 -8.41 22.89
C GLU A 75 -5.40 -8.11 22.31
N VAL A 76 -4.62 -9.17 22.08
CA VAL A 76 -3.34 -9.06 21.37
C VAL A 76 -3.67 -8.99 19.89
N ASP A 77 -3.42 -7.82 19.31
CA ASP A 77 -3.52 -7.63 17.87
C ASP A 77 -2.55 -8.64 17.20
N PRO A 78 -3.04 -9.55 16.34
CA PRO A 78 -2.19 -10.59 15.77
C PRO A 78 -1.02 -9.95 15.02
N PRO A 79 0.19 -10.54 15.06
CA PRO A 79 1.36 -9.97 14.41
C PRO A 79 1.08 -9.81 12.91
N ARG A 80 1.14 -8.58 12.43
CA ARG A 80 0.80 -8.23 11.05
C ARG A 80 2.02 -8.45 10.17
N ILE A 81 2.01 -9.53 9.40
CA ILE A 81 3.11 -9.86 8.48
C ILE A 81 2.97 -9.00 7.23
N LEU A 82 3.83 -7.99 7.11
CA LEU A 82 3.97 -7.19 5.89
C LEU A 82 4.86 -7.94 4.90
N ILE A 83 4.28 -8.27 3.75
CA ILE A 83 4.97 -8.87 2.61
C ILE A 83 5.45 -7.73 1.70
N SER A 84 6.71 -7.77 1.27
CA SER A 84 7.24 -6.78 0.33
C SER A 84 6.50 -6.83 -1.00
N VAL A 85 6.25 -5.66 -1.61
CA VAL A 85 5.60 -5.55 -2.93
C VAL A 85 6.64 -5.08 -3.97
N PRO A 86 7.26 -6.00 -4.72
CA PRO A 86 8.32 -5.67 -5.67
C PRO A 86 7.74 -5.15 -6.99
N THR A 87 7.30 -3.89 -7.01
CA THR A 87 6.77 -3.26 -8.23
C THR A 87 7.79 -3.16 -9.38
N SER A 88 9.08 -3.33 -9.09
CA SER A 88 10.17 -3.43 -10.06
C SER A 88 10.20 -4.73 -10.86
N GLU A 89 9.49 -5.77 -10.44
CA GLU A 89 9.36 -7.03 -11.19
C GLU A 89 8.53 -6.88 -12.47
N MET A 90 7.77 -5.79 -12.58
CA MET A 90 7.02 -5.49 -13.80
C MET A 90 7.99 -5.30 -14.99
N PRO A 91 7.72 -5.95 -16.14
CA PRO A 91 8.55 -5.80 -17.32
C PRO A 91 8.58 -4.34 -17.82
N LEU A 92 9.57 -4.04 -18.66
CA LEU A 92 9.71 -2.72 -19.30
C LEU A 92 8.93 -2.63 -20.62
N ALA A 93 8.73 -3.75 -21.31
CA ALA A 93 7.99 -3.85 -22.56
C ALA A 93 7.41 -5.26 -22.72
N VAL A 94 6.28 -5.36 -23.42
CA VAL A 94 5.62 -6.62 -23.77
C VAL A 94 5.68 -6.78 -25.28
N ARG A 95 6.17 -7.93 -25.76
CA ARG A 95 6.35 -8.20 -27.19
C ARG A 95 5.36 -9.23 -27.73
N ASP A 96 4.93 -10.15 -26.86
CA ASP A 96 4.08 -11.28 -27.21
C ASP A 96 2.79 -11.31 -26.37
N PRO A 97 1.66 -11.83 -26.89
CA PRO A 97 0.44 -11.95 -26.09
C PRO A 97 0.57 -12.87 -24.88
N PHE A 98 1.48 -13.85 -24.90
CA PHE A 98 1.77 -14.65 -23.72
C PHE A 98 2.42 -13.82 -22.61
N GLU A 99 3.42 -13.00 -22.96
CA GLU A 99 4.04 -12.04 -22.06
C GLU A 99 3.02 -11.02 -21.53
N ALA A 100 2.05 -10.60 -22.35
CA ALA A 100 0.96 -9.74 -21.92
C ALA A 100 0.11 -10.41 -20.83
N SER A 101 -0.22 -11.70 -21.01
CA SER A 101 -0.99 -12.46 -20.04
C SER A 101 -0.25 -12.60 -18.71
N ASP A 102 1.05 -12.94 -18.76
CA ASP A 102 1.89 -13.05 -17.56
C ASP A 102 2.08 -11.70 -16.87
N CYS A 103 2.22 -10.63 -17.63
CA CYS A 103 2.28 -9.26 -17.12
C CYS A 103 0.97 -8.89 -16.40
N CYS A 104 -0.20 -9.24 -16.97
CA CYS A 104 -1.50 -9.03 -16.32
C CYS A 104 -1.68 -9.87 -15.05
N ARG A 105 -1.19 -11.12 -15.05
CA ARG A 105 -1.16 -11.99 -13.85
C ARG A 105 -0.34 -11.37 -12.73
N LEU A 106 0.88 -10.94 -13.03
CA LEU A 106 1.79 -10.33 -12.08
C LEU A 106 1.22 -9.01 -11.56
N ALA A 107 0.70 -8.15 -12.44
CA ALA A 107 0.03 -6.92 -12.04
C ALA A 107 -1.14 -7.19 -11.09
N ASN A 108 -2.00 -8.15 -11.40
CA ASN A 108 -3.12 -8.51 -10.53
C ASN A 108 -2.65 -9.03 -9.15
N HIS A 109 -1.58 -9.82 -9.11
CA HIS A 109 -0.98 -10.29 -7.86
C HIS A 109 -0.47 -9.13 -7.00
N LEU A 110 0.31 -8.21 -7.59
CA LEU A 110 0.80 -7.01 -6.90
C LEU A 110 -0.34 -6.11 -6.41
N LEU A 111 -1.39 -5.91 -7.22
CA LEU A 111 -2.58 -5.14 -6.83
C LEU A 111 -3.30 -5.76 -5.63
N THR A 112 -3.39 -7.10 -5.60
CA THR A 112 -3.97 -7.84 -4.47
C THR A 112 -3.15 -7.64 -3.20
N LEU A 113 -1.82 -7.77 -3.28
CA LEU A 113 -0.94 -7.53 -2.13
C LEU A 113 -1.08 -6.12 -1.58
N LEU A 114 -1.06 -5.11 -2.46
CA LEU A 114 -1.24 -3.70 -2.07
C LEU A 114 -2.63 -3.43 -1.47
N ALA A 115 -3.68 -4.11 -1.97
CA ALA A 115 -5.02 -3.97 -1.45
C ALA A 115 -5.15 -4.60 -0.06
N ASN A 116 -4.57 -5.78 0.15
CA ASN A 116 -4.62 -6.49 1.43
C ASN A 116 -3.83 -5.77 2.53
N GLN A 117 -2.82 -4.99 2.14
CA GLN A 117 -1.98 -4.23 3.06
C GLN A 117 -2.36 -2.74 3.11
N ALA A 118 -3.53 -2.35 2.59
CA ALA A 118 -3.88 -0.95 2.39
C ALA A 118 -3.96 -0.12 3.69
N GLU A 119 -4.34 -0.76 4.82
CA GLU A 119 -4.37 -0.12 6.14
C GLU A 119 -2.98 0.30 6.65
N HIS A 120 -1.95 -0.42 6.23
CA HIS A 120 -0.56 -0.24 6.70
C HIS A 120 0.30 0.53 5.70
N LEU A 121 -0.18 0.64 4.46
CA LEU A 121 0.48 1.34 3.37
C LEU A 121 -0.36 2.58 2.99
N PRO A 122 -0.05 3.77 3.54
CA PRO A 122 -0.86 4.98 3.33
C PRO A 122 -0.96 5.38 1.86
N GLN A 123 0.04 5.01 1.06
CA GLN A 123 0.08 5.27 -0.38
C GLN A 123 -0.38 4.09 -1.24
N SER A 124 -1.00 3.06 -0.66
CA SER A 124 -1.45 1.86 -1.38
C SER A 124 -2.42 2.18 -2.53
N ALA A 125 -3.35 3.13 -2.34
CA ALA A 125 -4.28 3.55 -3.39
C ALA A 125 -3.53 4.20 -4.56
N LEU A 126 -2.58 5.11 -4.27
CA LEU A 126 -1.77 5.76 -5.28
C LEU A 126 -0.89 4.75 -6.03
N ALA A 127 -0.23 3.85 -5.31
CA ALA A 127 0.62 2.82 -5.90
C ALA A 127 -0.15 1.88 -6.83
N ARG A 128 -1.35 1.44 -6.41
CA ARG A 128 -2.26 0.66 -7.27
C ARG A 128 -2.67 1.45 -8.51
N PHE A 129 -3.02 2.73 -8.35
CA PHE A 129 -3.37 3.59 -9.48
C PHE A 129 -2.23 3.72 -10.49
N SER A 130 -1.02 4.03 -10.02
CA SER A 130 0.15 4.17 -10.89
C SER A 130 0.52 2.86 -11.58
N LEU A 131 0.38 1.72 -10.90
CA LEU A 131 0.66 0.40 -11.47
C LEU A 131 -0.30 0.09 -12.62
N ILE A 132 -1.61 0.32 -12.42
CA ILE A 132 -2.63 0.10 -13.45
C ILE A 132 -2.43 1.09 -14.61
N ALA A 133 -2.17 2.36 -14.31
CA ALA A 133 -1.92 3.37 -15.33
C ALA A 133 -0.71 2.99 -16.19
N ARG A 134 0.42 2.59 -15.58
CA ARG A 134 1.61 2.11 -16.31
C ARG A 134 1.31 0.87 -17.15
N LEU A 135 0.59 -0.12 -16.58
CA LEU A 135 0.21 -1.32 -17.31
C LEU A 135 -0.55 -0.98 -18.59
N MET A 136 -1.58 -0.14 -18.49
CA MET A 136 -2.47 0.15 -19.61
C MET A 136 -1.90 1.16 -20.61
N THR A 137 -1.02 2.07 -20.19
CA THR A 137 -0.52 3.15 -21.07
C THR A 137 0.89 2.91 -21.62
N GLN A 138 1.70 2.07 -20.96
CA GLN A 138 3.11 1.88 -21.32
C GLN A 138 3.45 0.43 -21.65
N LEU A 139 2.82 -0.55 -21.01
CA LEU A 139 3.17 -1.96 -21.20
C LEU A 139 2.29 -2.66 -22.22
N LEU A 140 0.98 -2.54 -22.07
CA LEU A 140 0.04 -3.17 -23.00
C LEU A 140 -0.10 -2.31 -24.26
N PRO A 141 0.08 -2.89 -25.46
CA PRO A 141 -0.09 -2.16 -26.69
C PRO A 141 -1.56 -1.84 -26.92
N MET A 142 -1.85 -0.62 -27.36
CA MET A 142 -3.22 -0.22 -27.67
C MET A 142 -3.73 -0.89 -28.95
N PRO A 143 -5.00 -1.31 -28.99
CA PRO A 143 -5.57 -1.92 -30.18
C PRO A 143 -5.68 -0.91 -31.33
N LEU A 144 -5.42 -1.38 -32.55
CA LEU A 144 -5.62 -0.56 -33.74
C LEU A 144 -7.11 -0.31 -34.00
N PRO A 145 -7.46 0.87 -34.58
CA PRO A 145 -8.83 1.20 -34.94
C PRO A 145 -9.48 0.12 -35.81
N VAL A 146 -10.80 -0.07 -35.65
CA VAL A 146 -11.56 -1.12 -36.35
C VAL A 146 -11.36 -1.07 -37.87
N HIS A 147 -11.29 0.12 -38.45
CA HIS A 147 -11.16 0.33 -39.89
C HIS A 147 -9.71 0.50 -40.37
N HIS A 148 -8.71 0.19 -39.55
CA HIS A 148 -7.31 0.36 -39.96
C HIS A 148 -6.92 -0.68 -41.04
N PRO A 149 -6.36 -0.25 -42.20
CA PRO A 149 -6.13 -1.13 -43.35
C PRO A 149 -5.17 -2.29 -43.06
N HIS A 150 -4.27 -2.12 -42.09
CA HIS A 150 -3.31 -3.15 -41.67
C HIS A 150 -3.65 -3.80 -40.32
N LYS A 151 -4.91 -3.73 -39.85
CA LYS A 151 -5.30 -4.30 -38.54
C LYS A 151 -4.99 -5.79 -38.44
N ALA A 152 -5.34 -6.57 -39.47
CA ALA A 152 -5.11 -8.02 -39.45
C ALA A 152 -3.61 -8.39 -39.42
N ALA A 153 -2.75 -7.60 -40.07
CA ALA A 153 -1.33 -7.93 -40.21
C ALA A 153 -0.43 -7.32 -39.11
N ARG A 154 -0.80 -6.17 -38.55
CA ARG A 154 0.06 -5.40 -37.63
C ARG A 154 -0.51 -5.23 -36.22
N CYS A 155 -1.77 -5.59 -35.99
CA CYS A 155 -2.35 -5.46 -34.65
C CYS A 155 -1.86 -6.56 -33.74
N PHE A 156 -1.27 -6.16 -32.61
CA PHE A 156 -0.87 -7.06 -31.55
C PHE A 156 -2.00 -8.02 -31.14
N TRP A 157 -3.21 -7.49 -30.96
CA TRP A 157 -4.37 -8.27 -30.52
C TRP A 157 -5.01 -9.15 -31.62
N MET A 158 -4.57 -9.03 -32.87
CA MET A 158 -5.02 -9.89 -33.98
C MET A 158 -4.05 -11.04 -34.27
N GLN A 159 -2.94 -11.12 -33.53
CA GLN A 159 -1.98 -12.21 -33.65
C GLN A 159 -2.61 -13.55 -33.27
N GLU A 160 -2.03 -14.64 -33.75
CA GLU A 160 -2.48 -15.99 -33.41
C GLU A 160 -2.24 -16.26 -31.92
N MET A 161 -3.31 -16.37 -31.15
CA MET A 161 -3.27 -16.62 -29.71
C MET A 161 -4.09 -17.87 -29.36
N LYS A 162 -3.54 -18.69 -28.47
CA LYS A 162 -4.27 -19.83 -27.88
C LYS A 162 -5.50 -19.32 -27.11
N GLN A 163 -6.59 -20.07 -27.18
CA GLN A 163 -7.85 -19.70 -26.50
C GLN A 163 -7.67 -19.58 -24.98
N GLU A 164 -6.83 -20.43 -24.38
CA GLU A 164 -6.48 -20.37 -22.97
C GLU A 164 -5.87 -19.01 -22.60
N THR A 165 -4.88 -18.53 -23.35
CA THR A 165 -4.23 -17.23 -23.14
C THR A 165 -5.22 -16.08 -23.31
N LYS A 166 -6.13 -16.15 -24.29
CA LYS A 166 -7.20 -15.15 -24.45
C LYS A 166 -8.10 -15.09 -23.22
N ALA A 167 -8.56 -16.25 -22.75
CA ALA A 167 -9.43 -16.33 -21.58
C ALA A 167 -8.73 -15.83 -20.31
N ASP A 168 -7.46 -16.19 -20.12
CA ASP A 168 -6.69 -15.77 -18.96
C ASP A 168 -6.43 -14.26 -18.96
N LEU A 169 -6.10 -13.68 -20.11
CA LEU A 169 -5.91 -12.24 -20.27
C LEU A 169 -7.20 -11.46 -19.98
N MET A 170 -8.34 -11.91 -20.53
CA MET A 170 -9.65 -11.30 -20.26
C MET A 170 -10.04 -11.37 -18.79
N ARG A 171 -9.77 -12.51 -18.14
CA ARG A 171 -10.04 -12.70 -16.71
C ARG A 171 -9.24 -11.73 -15.85
N HIS A 172 -7.94 -11.57 -16.12
CA HIS A 172 -7.10 -10.66 -15.33
C HIS A 172 -7.42 -9.20 -15.62
N LEU A 173 -7.67 -8.81 -16.87
CA LEU A 173 -8.10 -7.45 -17.20
C LEU A 173 -9.40 -7.09 -16.49
N TYR A 174 -10.36 -8.01 -16.40
CA TYR A 174 -11.58 -7.78 -15.63
C TYR A 174 -11.30 -7.53 -14.13
N LEU A 175 -10.42 -8.31 -13.52
CA LEU A 175 -10.02 -8.10 -12.11
C LEU A 175 -9.29 -6.77 -11.92
N ILE A 176 -8.37 -6.44 -12.84
CA ILE A 176 -7.64 -5.17 -12.86
C ILE A 176 -8.61 -3.99 -13.00
N ALA A 177 -9.63 -4.10 -13.86
CA ALA A 177 -10.67 -3.09 -14.04
C ALA A 177 -11.45 -2.84 -12.73
N ARG A 178 -11.76 -3.90 -11.98
CA ARG A 178 -12.41 -3.79 -10.66
C ARG A 178 -11.50 -3.10 -9.64
N HIS A 179 -10.22 -3.48 -9.60
CA HIS A 179 -9.23 -2.78 -8.77
C HIS A 179 -9.12 -1.31 -9.15
N PHE A 180 -9.11 -1.00 -10.46
CA PHE A 180 -9.04 0.36 -10.95
C PHE A 180 -10.23 1.19 -10.49
N ALA A 181 -11.45 0.67 -10.66
CA ALA A 181 -12.67 1.34 -10.20
C ALA A 181 -12.62 1.64 -8.69
N ALA A 182 -12.26 0.66 -7.86
CA ALA A 182 -12.14 0.85 -6.42
C ALA A 182 -11.12 1.95 -6.06
N VAL A 183 -9.97 1.97 -6.74
CA VAL A 183 -8.93 2.96 -6.51
C VAL A 183 -9.35 4.36 -6.99
N CYS A 184 -10.08 4.46 -8.09
CA CYS A 184 -10.62 5.74 -8.60
C CYS A 184 -11.54 6.41 -7.58
N PHE A 185 -12.36 5.64 -6.87
CA PHE A 185 -13.23 6.17 -5.80
C PHE A 185 -12.49 6.45 -4.49
N THR A 186 -11.33 5.81 -4.27
CA THR A 186 -10.52 6.04 -3.07
C THR A 186 -9.67 7.30 -3.17
N LEU A 187 -9.13 7.58 -4.36
CA LEU A 187 -8.25 8.72 -4.57
C LEU A 187 -9.04 10.03 -4.70
N ARG A 188 -8.51 11.10 -4.11
CA ARG A 188 -9.04 12.46 -4.31
C ARG A 188 -8.96 12.83 -5.79
N ALA A 189 -10.04 13.38 -6.32
CA ALA A 189 -10.06 13.89 -7.69
C ALA A 189 -9.18 15.15 -7.80
N SER A 190 -8.17 15.06 -8.65
CA SER A 190 -7.37 16.17 -9.17
C SER A 190 -7.40 16.14 -10.69
N ARG A 191 -7.13 17.26 -11.36
CA ARG A 191 -7.13 17.36 -12.84
C ARG A 191 -6.26 16.27 -13.50
N GLU A 192 -5.10 15.97 -12.93
CA GLU A 192 -4.18 14.95 -13.44
C GLU A 192 -4.72 13.54 -13.23
N THR A 193 -5.24 13.24 -12.03
CA THR A 193 -5.83 11.94 -11.75
C THR A 193 -7.09 11.70 -12.58
N ASP A 194 -7.88 12.74 -12.87
CA ASP A 194 -9.12 12.63 -13.62
C ASP A 194 -8.86 12.32 -15.10
N GLY A 195 -7.88 13.00 -15.70
CA GLY A 195 -7.42 12.66 -17.06
C GLY A 195 -6.93 11.22 -17.14
N ALA A 196 -6.11 10.78 -16.18
CA ALA A 196 -5.63 9.41 -16.13
C ALA A 196 -6.76 8.38 -15.90
N ARG A 197 -7.79 8.70 -15.11
CA ARG A 197 -8.99 7.85 -14.94
C ARG A 197 -9.68 7.58 -16.26
N VAL A 198 -9.97 8.63 -17.02
CA VAL A 198 -10.66 8.52 -18.30
C VAL A 198 -9.83 7.74 -19.31
N VAL A 199 -8.53 8.07 -19.43
CA VAL A 199 -7.64 7.41 -20.40
C VAL A 199 -7.47 5.92 -20.08
N VAL A 200 -7.23 5.58 -18.81
CA VAL A 200 -7.03 4.18 -18.40
C VAL A 200 -8.33 3.38 -18.51
N SER A 201 -9.47 3.95 -18.12
CA SER A 201 -10.77 3.30 -18.33
C SER A 201 -11.06 3.05 -19.81
N ALA A 202 -10.79 4.03 -20.68
CA ALA A 202 -10.92 3.87 -22.12
C ALA A 202 -9.95 2.82 -22.68
N ALA A 203 -8.72 2.78 -22.20
CA ALA A 203 -7.74 1.78 -22.60
C ALA A 203 -8.17 0.35 -22.22
N ILE A 204 -8.66 0.16 -20.99
CA ILE A 204 -9.20 -1.13 -20.53
C ILE A 204 -10.37 -1.55 -21.41
N ALA A 205 -11.32 -0.63 -21.65
CA ALA A 205 -12.49 -0.89 -22.48
C ALA A 205 -12.17 -1.14 -23.96
N ALA A 206 -11.04 -0.63 -24.46
CA ALA A 206 -10.62 -0.88 -25.84
C ALA A 206 -9.99 -2.26 -26.02
N VAL A 207 -9.29 -2.75 -25.00
CA VAL A 207 -8.61 -4.06 -25.03
C VAL A 207 -9.58 -5.21 -24.74
N MET A 208 -10.55 -4.99 -23.85
CA MET A 208 -11.62 -5.96 -23.53
C MET A 208 -12.68 -6.05 -24.63
#